data_AF-A0A3D0P5M6-F1
#
_entry.id   AF-A0A3D0P5M6-F1
#
_cell.length_a   1.000
_cell.length_b   1.000
_cell.length_c   1.000
_cell.angle_alpha   90.00
_cell.angle_beta   90.00
_cell.angle_gamma   90.00
#
_symmetry.space_group_name_H-M   'P 1'
#
loop_
_entity.id
_entity.type
_entity.pdbx_description
1 polymer ?
#
loop_
_entity_poly.entity_id
_entity_poly.type
_entity_poly.pdbx_seq_one_letter_code
_entity_poly.pdbx_strand_id
1 'polypeptide(L)'
;MRFLSLPIFLFILVSAGVANAQSAENEGMFPNDVDRVRTRPSNSIREMVEKQRAAKRKKEHEEMLKRGEEAMELIGQLNTSFETAGGLTKDDREKLDRLEKLASKIRDDLGGDGDGDDRFTAEETPPADVRQGFIALKESTEKLVKELKRTSRFTISAAAIQTSNAVIKFARFLRIAP
;
A
#
# COMPACT_ATOMS: atom_id res chain seq x y z
N MET A 1 55.94 -3.02 -11.70
CA MET A 1 56.23 -1.91 -12.64
C MET A 1 56.51 -2.49 -14.02
N ARG A 2 55.98 -1.83 -15.06
CA ARG A 2 56.11 -2.11 -16.52
C ARG A 2 55.21 -3.28 -16.98
N PHE A 3 54.43 -3.24 -18.07
CA PHE A 3 54.34 -2.43 -19.30
C PHE A 3 52.83 -2.33 -19.68
N LEU A 4 52.22 -1.18 -20.01
CA LEU A 4 52.28 -0.39 -21.25
C LEU A 4 51.96 -1.17 -22.53
N SER A 5 50.74 -1.01 -23.07
CA SER A 5 50.49 -0.62 -24.48
C SER A 5 49.01 -0.79 -24.89
N LEU A 6 48.34 0.35 -25.10
CA LEU A 6 47.21 0.50 -26.03
C LEU A 6 47.79 0.54 -27.46
N PRO A 7 47.01 0.15 -28.49
CA PRO A 7 46.68 1.17 -29.49
C PRO A 7 45.26 1.11 -30.05
N ILE A 8 44.85 2.31 -30.47
CA ILE A 8 43.67 2.73 -31.22
C ILE A 8 43.81 2.34 -32.71
N PHE A 9 42.68 2.17 -33.41
CA PHE A 9 42.34 2.45 -34.83
C PHE A 9 41.41 1.34 -35.37
N LEU A 10 40.47 1.50 -36.30
CA LEU A 10 39.70 2.59 -36.91
C LEU A 10 38.75 1.87 -37.90
N PHE A 11 37.45 2.16 -37.83
CA PHE A 11 36.48 2.30 -38.92
C PHE A 11 36.68 1.51 -40.24
N ILE A 12 35.76 0.60 -40.60
CA ILE A 12 35.20 0.48 -41.97
C ILE A 12 33.72 0.06 -41.91
N LEU A 13 32.93 0.80 -42.68
CA LEU A 13 31.49 0.78 -42.90
C LEU A 13 31.28 0.32 -44.35
N VAL A 14 30.50 -0.74 -44.63
CA VAL A 14 29.88 -0.98 -45.95
C VAL A 14 28.57 -1.79 -45.78
N SER A 15 27.55 -1.26 -46.47
CA SER A 15 26.13 -1.58 -46.50
C SER A 15 25.75 -2.65 -47.55
N ALA A 16 24.43 -2.87 -47.66
CA ALA A 16 23.66 -3.63 -48.67
C ALA A 16 23.45 -5.11 -48.32
N GLY A 17 22.24 -5.66 -48.31
CA GLY A 17 20.95 -5.18 -48.77
C GLY A 17 20.17 -6.38 -49.29
N VAL A 18 18.96 -6.64 -48.78
CA VAL A 18 17.91 -7.24 -49.58
C VAL A 18 16.59 -6.60 -49.15
N ALA A 19 16.12 -5.69 -50.00
CA ALA A 19 14.74 -5.28 -50.05
C ALA A 19 13.92 -6.50 -50.48
N ASN A 20 12.92 -6.90 -49.70
CA ASN A 20 11.86 -7.74 -50.24
C ASN A 20 10.91 -6.85 -51.03
N ALA A 21 10.97 -7.06 -52.34
CA ALA A 21 10.25 -6.35 -53.37
C ALA A 21 8.74 -6.59 -53.31
N GLN A 22 8.02 -5.63 -53.88
CA GLN A 22 6.58 -5.53 -54.00
C GLN A 22 5.95 -6.72 -54.76
N SER A 23 4.67 -6.93 -54.45
CA SER A 23 3.56 -6.97 -55.42
C SER A 23 2.73 -8.24 -55.33
N ALA A 24 1.60 -8.14 -54.63
CA ALA A 24 0.41 -8.90 -54.95
C ALA A 24 -0.68 -7.86 -55.23
N GLU A 25 -1.16 -7.87 -56.47
CA GLU A 25 -2.23 -7.02 -56.99
C GLU A 25 -3.45 -7.04 -56.05
N ASN A 26 -3.89 -5.85 -55.66
CA ASN A 26 -5.16 -5.64 -54.97
C ASN A 26 -6.21 -5.30 -56.02
N GLU A 27 -6.76 -6.32 -56.68
CA GLU A 27 -8.06 -6.22 -57.35
C GLU A 27 -9.15 -6.33 -56.28
N GLY A 28 -9.94 -5.26 -56.17
CA GLY A 28 -10.66 -4.92 -54.95
C GLY A 28 -11.93 -5.73 -54.64
N MET A 29 -12.33 -5.69 -53.36
CA MET A 29 -13.72 -5.85 -52.92
C MET A 29 -13.92 -5.42 -51.45
N PHE A 30 -13.54 -4.20 -51.07
CA PHE A 30 -13.89 -3.69 -49.74
C PHE A 30 -14.48 -2.28 -49.84
N PRO A 31 -15.75 -2.08 -49.44
CA PRO A 31 -16.34 -0.75 -49.41
C PRO A 31 -15.58 0.08 -48.38
N ASN A 32 -15.29 1.33 -48.75
CA ASN A 32 -14.74 2.41 -47.91
C ASN A 32 -14.93 2.18 -46.39
N ASP A 33 -13.91 1.63 -45.72
CA ASP A 33 -13.90 1.48 -44.26
C ASP A 33 -13.21 2.69 -43.57
N VAL A 34 -13.18 3.83 -44.26
CA VAL A 34 -12.57 5.07 -43.76
C VAL A 34 -13.45 5.74 -42.67
N ASP A 35 -14.72 5.34 -42.56
CA ASP A 35 -15.67 5.88 -41.56
C ASP A 35 -15.74 5.07 -40.25
N ARG A 36 -15.24 3.82 -40.20
CA ARG A 36 -15.22 3.06 -38.93
C ARG A 36 -14.18 3.54 -37.93
N VAL A 37 -13.12 4.20 -38.40
CA VAL A 37 -12.03 4.69 -37.53
C VAL A 37 -12.43 5.95 -36.76
N ARG A 38 -13.41 6.73 -37.25
CA ARG A 38 -13.75 8.04 -36.67
C ARG A 38 -14.78 8.03 -35.54
N THR A 39 -15.53 6.96 -35.30
CA THR A 39 -16.68 7.04 -34.37
C THR A 39 -16.59 6.31 -33.03
N ARG A 40 -15.73 5.30 -32.77
CA ARG A 40 -15.69 4.68 -31.42
C ARG A 40 -14.36 4.05 -30.93
N PRO A 41 -13.30 4.83 -30.62
CA PRO A 41 -12.22 4.33 -29.74
C PRO A 41 -12.16 5.02 -28.35
N SER A 42 -12.63 6.26 -28.21
CA SER A 42 -12.45 7.04 -26.97
C SER A 42 -13.29 6.53 -25.80
N ASN A 43 -14.54 6.14 -26.07
CA ASN A 43 -15.46 5.65 -25.03
C ASN A 43 -15.04 4.27 -24.49
N SER A 44 -14.51 3.39 -25.35
CA SER A 44 -14.09 2.04 -24.95
C SER A 44 -12.83 2.05 -24.06
N ILE A 45 -11.83 2.89 -24.39
CA ILE A 45 -10.64 3.05 -23.54
C ILE A 45 -11.04 3.68 -22.19
N ARG A 46 -11.89 4.71 -22.21
CA ARG A 46 -12.37 5.35 -20.97
C ARG A 46 -13.14 4.38 -20.08
N GLU A 47 -14.03 3.57 -20.65
CA GLU A 47 -14.78 2.54 -19.91
C GLU A 47 -13.86 1.48 -19.32
N MET A 48 -12.85 1.03 -20.09
CA MET A 48 -11.84 0.09 -19.60
C MET A 48 -11.04 0.66 -18.42
N VAL A 49 -10.60 1.92 -18.50
CA VAL A 49 -9.87 2.60 -17.41
C VAL A 49 -10.74 2.73 -16.16
N GLU A 50 -12.00 3.11 -16.30
CA GLU A 50 -12.93 3.22 -15.17
C GLU A 50 -13.22 1.84 -14.53
N LYS A 51 -13.37 0.79 -15.35
CA LYS A 51 -13.52 -0.58 -14.86
C LYS A 51 -12.29 -1.04 -14.07
N GLN A 52 -11.08 -0.73 -14.57
CA GLN A 52 -9.83 -1.04 -13.87
C GLN A 52 -9.71 -0.28 -12.54
N ARG A 53 -10.05 1.01 -12.53
CA ARG A 53 -10.06 1.83 -11.29
C ARG A 53 -11.05 1.29 -10.26
N ALA A 54 -12.24 0.90 -10.70
CA ALA A 54 -13.25 0.31 -9.82
C ALA A 54 -12.79 -1.03 -9.23
N ALA A 55 -12.16 -1.89 -10.03
CA ALA A 55 -11.59 -3.15 -9.58
C ALA A 55 -10.44 -2.92 -8.58
N LYS A 56 -9.54 -1.97 -8.88
CA LYS A 56 -8.43 -1.60 -8.00
C LYS A 56 -8.93 -1.11 -6.63
N ARG A 57 -9.85 -0.14 -6.60
CA ARG A 57 -10.44 0.37 -5.35
C ARG A 57 -11.14 -0.71 -4.53
N LYS A 58 -11.80 -1.67 -5.19
CA LYS A 58 -12.41 -2.82 -4.52
C LYS A 58 -11.34 -3.67 -3.82
N LYS A 59 -10.28 -4.01 -4.55
CA LYS A 59 -9.17 -4.81 -4.02
C LYS A 59 -8.46 -4.10 -2.86
N GLU A 60 -8.15 -2.82 -3.01
CA GLU A 60 -7.50 -2.02 -1.96
C GLU A 60 -8.34 -1.97 -0.68
N HIS A 61 -9.67 -1.79 -0.82
CA HIS A 61 -10.58 -1.81 0.32
C HIS A 61 -10.62 -3.19 1.00
N GLU A 62 -10.67 -4.29 0.24
CA GLU A 62 -10.61 -5.64 0.78
C GLU A 62 -9.28 -5.93 1.50
N GLU A 63 -8.16 -5.45 0.97
CA GLU A 63 -6.85 -5.56 1.62
C GLU A 63 -6.79 -4.76 2.92
N MET A 64 -7.34 -3.55 2.94
CA MET A 64 -7.42 -2.73 4.16
C MET A 64 -8.24 -3.43 5.26
N LEU A 65 -9.35 -4.09 4.90
CA LEU A 65 -10.14 -4.88 5.85
C LEU A 65 -9.34 -6.07 6.40
N LYS A 66 -8.59 -6.77 5.55
CA LYS A 66 -7.70 -7.87 5.97
C LYS A 66 -6.60 -7.39 6.91
N ARG A 67 -6.00 -6.21 6.66
CA ARG A 67 -5.03 -5.61 7.59
C ARG A 67 -5.66 -5.35 8.97
N GLY A 68 -6.93 -4.96 9.01
CA GLY A 68 -7.68 -4.83 10.25
C GLY A 68 -7.86 -6.17 10.97
N GLU A 69 -8.20 -7.24 10.26
CA GLU A 69 -8.29 -8.59 10.82
C GLU A 69 -6.95 -9.09 11.37
N GLU A 70 -5.86 -8.90 10.62
CA GLU A 70 -4.49 -9.24 11.06
C GLU A 70 -4.09 -8.44 12.32
N ALA A 71 -4.46 -7.17 12.41
CA ALA A 71 -4.24 -6.36 13.61
C ALA A 71 -4.97 -6.95 14.84
N MET A 72 -6.17 -7.49 14.65
CA MET A 72 -6.92 -8.16 15.72
C MET A 72 -6.30 -9.50 16.12
N GLU A 73 -5.71 -10.23 15.18
CA GLU A 73 -4.98 -11.46 15.51
C GLU A 73 -3.72 -11.14 16.32
N LEU A 74 -2.95 -10.12 15.91
CA LEU A 74 -1.76 -9.68 16.62
C LEU A 74 -2.08 -9.23 18.05
N ILE A 75 -3.16 -8.45 18.26
CA ILE A 75 -3.51 -8.02 19.62
C ILE A 75 -3.97 -9.19 20.49
N GLY A 76 -4.64 -10.20 19.91
CA GLY A 76 -4.98 -11.44 20.62
C GLY A 76 -3.74 -12.19 21.10
N GLN A 77 -2.75 -12.38 20.21
CA GLN A 77 -1.48 -13.00 20.55
C GLN A 77 -0.71 -12.22 21.62
N LEU A 78 -0.67 -10.89 21.48
CA LEU A 78 -0.04 -10.00 22.45
C LEU A 78 -0.72 -10.09 23.82
N ASN A 79 -2.05 -10.13 23.87
CA ASN A 79 -2.81 -10.22 25.13
C ASN A 79 -2.48 -11.52 25.86
N THR A 80 -2.50 -12.65 25.16
CA THR A 80 -2.13 -13.95 25.75
C THR A 80 -0.69 -13.95 26.25
N SER A 81 0.25 -13.40 25.48
CA SER A 81 1.66 -13.34 25.90
C SER A 81 1.85 -12.42 27.11
N PHE A 82 1.23 -11.24 27.10
CA PHE A 82 1.32 -10.25 28.18
C PHE A 82 0.75 -10.79 29.50
N GLU A 83 -0.39 -11.50 29.46
CA GLU A 83 -0.99 -12.14 30.63
C GLU A 83 -0.14 -13.28 31.18
N THR A 84 0.53 -14.04 30.31
CA THR A 84 1.35 -15.19 30.70
C THR A 84 2.71 -14.77 31.27
N ALA A 85 3.38 -13.81 30.62
CA ALA A 85 4.71 -13.36 31.00
C ALA A 85 4.68 -12.26 32.09
N GLY A 86 3.54 -11.59 32.28
CA GLY A 86 3.41 -10.44 33.18
C GLY A 86 4.08 -9.16 32.68
N GLY A 87 4.50 -9.12 31.40
CA GLY A 87 5.22 -8.02 30.77
C GLY A 87 5.42 -8.26 29.27
N LEU A 88 6.07 -7.29 28.59
CA LEU A 88 6.34 -7.37 27.15
C LEU A 88 7.67 -8.08 26.87
N THR A 89 7.60 -9.19 26.13
CA THR A 89 8.79 -9.92 25.69
C THR A 89 9.43 -9.28 24.45
N LYS A 90 10.61 -9.76 24.04
CA LYS A 90 11.23 -9.33 22.78
C LYS A 90 10.34 -9.62 21.57
N ASP A 91 9.73 -10.81 21.54
CA ASP A 91 8.83 -11.22 20.46
C ASP A 91 7.55 -10.37 20.43
N ASP A 92 7.11 -9.84 21.57
CA ASP A 92 5.97 -8.91 21.63
C ASP A 92 6.33 -7.55 21.06
N ARG A 93 7.56 -7.08 21.28
CA ARG A 93 8.05 -5.83 20.66
C ARG A 93 8.09 -5.93 19.13
N GLU A 94 8.39 -7.11 18.58
CA GLU A 94 8.30 -7.35 17.13
C GLU A 94 6.84 -7.37 16.63
N LYS A 95 5.91 -7.96 17.39
CA LYS A 95 4.48 -7.91 17.06
C LYS A 95 3.92 -6.49 17.13
N LEU A 96 4.35 -5.68 18.11
CA LEU A 96 3.99 -4.27 18.24
C LEU A 96 4.49 -3.46 17.03
N ASP A 97 5.71 -3.69 16.55
CA ASP A 97 6.22 -3.06 15.32
C ASP A 97 5.39 -3.43 14.08
N ARG A 98 4.97 -4.69 13.95
CA ARG A 98 4.07 -5.12 12.87
C ARG A 98 2.70 -4.45 12.98
N LEU A 99 2.14 -4.37 14.20
CA LEU A 99 0.86 -3.71 14.46
C LEU A 99 0.92 -2.21 14.11
N GLU A 100 2.00 -1.53 14.49
CA GLU A 100 2.27 -0.12 14.13
C GLU A 100 2.25 0.07 12.60
N LYS A 101 2.92 -0.82 11.87
CA LYS A 101 2.97 -0.79 10.39
C LYS A 101 1.62 -1.06 9.74
N LEU A 102 0.86 -2.02 10.25
CA LEU A 102 -0.51 -2.29 9.76
C LEU A 102 -1.41 -1.07 9.97
N ALA A 103 -1.39 -0.48 11.16
CA ALA A 103 -2.17 0.71 11.47
C ALA A 103 -1.78 1.92 10.60
N SER A 104 -0.47 2.09 10.33
CA SER A 104 0.04 3.11 9.41
C SER A 104 -0.48 2.90 7.98
N LYS A 105 -0.45 1.66 7.46
CA LYS A 105 -0.99 1.36 6.14
C LYS A 105 -2.50 1.58 6.05
N ILE A 106 -3.24 1.19 7.09
CA ILE A 106 -4.67 1.46 7.16
C ILE A 106 -4.94 2.97 7.14
N ARG A 107 -4.18 3.77 7.88
CA ARG A 107 -4.29 5.24 7.86
C ARG A 107 -4.09 5.78 6.45
N ASP A 108 -3.03 5.34 5.75
CA ASP A 108 -2.73 5.77 4.38
C ASP A 108 -3.89 5.41 3.42
N ASP A 109 -4.42 4.19 3.52
CA ASP A 109 -5.55 3.73 2.69
C ASP A 109 -6.83 4.55 2.93
N LEU A 110 -7.02 5.05 4.15
CA LEU A 110 -8.14 5.91 4.52
C LEU A 110 -7.95 7.37 4.07
N GLY A 111 -6.80 7.74 3.51
CA GLY A 111 -6.46 9.10 3.11
C GLY A 111 -5.91 9.96 4.24
N GLY A 112 -5.42 9.35 5.32
CA GLY A 112 -4.67 10.04 6.35
C GLY A 112 -3.25 10.39 5.87
N ASP A 113 -2.69 11.47 6.41
CA ASP A 113 -1.33 11.88 6.10
C ASP A 113 -0.32 11.08 6.93
N GLY A 114 0.78 10.70 6.27
CA GLY A 114 1.92 10.01 6.88
C GLY A 114 2.86 10.93 7.66
N ASP A 115 2.79 12.24 7.42
CA ASP A 115 3.72 13.24 7.96
C ASP A 115 3.33 13.76 9.36
N GLY A 116 2.28 13.20 9.97
CA GLY A 116 1.85 13.54 11.32
C GLY A 116 2.85 13.07 12.40
N ASP A 117 2.92 13.79 13.52
CA ASP A 117 3.69 13.34 14.68
C ASP A 117 3.00 12.11 15.30
N ASP A 118 3.58 10.95 15.03
CA ASP A 118 3.20 9.64 15.57
C ASP A 118 3.60 9.48 17.06
N ARG A 119 3.97 10.57 17.75
CA ARG A 119 4.19 10.63 19.20
C ARG A 119 3.00 11.28 19.89
N PHE A 120 2.95 11.12 21.22
CA PHE A 120 2.03 11.89 22.03
C PHE A 120 2.41 13.38 21.96
N THR A 121 1.44 14.23 21.66
CA THR A 121 1.64 15.68 21.67
C THR A 121 1.66 16.18 23.11
N ALA A 122 2.07 17.43 23.34
CA ALA A 122 2.05 18.04 24.67
C ALA A 122 0.63 18.14 25.29
N GLU A 123 -0.40 18.02 24.45
CA GLU A 123 -1.82 18.07 24.84
C GLU A 123 -2.40 16.69 25.16
N GLU A 124 -1.70 15.62 24.75
CA GLU A 124 -2.13 14.24 24.98
C GLU A 124 -1.40 13.66 26.19
N THR A 125 -2.16 13.04 27.10
CA THR A 125 -1.57 12.34 28.24
C THR A 125 -1.13 10.94 27.82
N PRO A 126 0.18 10.63 27.80
CA PRO A 126 0.63 9.27 27.52
C PRO A 126 0.19 8.33 28.66
N PRO A 127 0.10 7.01 28.39
CA PRO A 127 -0.21 6.04 29.44
C PRO A 127 0.80 6.11 30.60
N ALA A 128 0.32 5.96 31.84
CA ALA A 128 1.19 6.06 33.02
C ALA A 128 2.13 4.85 33.16
N ASP A 129 1.72 3.69 32.64
CA ASP A 129 2.47 2.45 32.69
C ASP A 129 2.17 1.54 31.48
N VAL A 130 2.93 0.45 31.37
CA VAL A 130 2.82 -0.54 30.29
C VAL A 130 1.43 -1.18 30.25
N ARG A 131 0.82 -1.46 31.40
CA ARG A 131 -0.49 -2.10 31.47
C ARG A 131 -1.58 -1.19 30.95
N GLN A 132 -1.58 0.07 31.35
CA GLN A 132 -2.50 1.09 30.83
C GLN A 132 -2.30 1.29 29.33
N GLY A 133 -1.05 1.35 28.86
CA GLY A 133 -0.75 1.46 27.44
C GLY A 133 -1.25 0.26 26.64
N PHE A 134 -1.14 -0.95 27.20
CA PHE A 134 -1.63 -2.17 26.57
C PHE A 134 -3.16 -2.22 26.48
N ILE A 135 -3.86 -1.81 27.54
CA ILE A 135 -5.33 -1.69 27.53
C ILE A 135 -5.76 -0.70 26.44
N ALA A 136 -5.14 0.48 26.40
CA ALA A 136 -5.46 1.51 25.41
C ALA A 136 -5.16 1.05 23.97
N LEU A 137 -4.07 0.32 23.75
CA LEU A 137 -3.74 -0.30 22.47
C LEU A 137 -4.84 -1.27 22.03
N LYS A 138 -5.28 -2.14 22.94
CA LYS A 138 -6.31 -3.16 22.66
C LYS A 138 -7.64 -2.51 22.30
N GLU A 139 -8.12 -1.59 23.11
CA GLU A 139 -9.37 -0.86 22.88
C GLU A 139 -9.32 -0.07 21.56
N SER A 140 -8.20 0.59 21.27
CA SER A 140 -8.02 1.33 20.01
C SER A 140 -8.02 0.40 18.80
N THR A 141 -7.38 -0.78 18.90
CA THR A 141 -7.35 -1.76 17.80
C THR A 141 -8.74 -2.34 17.52
N GLU A 142 -9.48 -2.70 18.57
CA GLU A 142 -10.86 -3.18 18.46
C GLU A 142 -11.78 -2.11 17.83
N LYS A 143 -11.63 -0.86 18.28
CA LYS A 143 -12.36 0.27 17.73
C LYS A 143 -12.01 0.52 16.26
N LEU A 144 -10.73 0.44 15.89
CA LEU A 144 -10.28 0.62 14.51
C LEU A 144 -10.98 -0.38 13.59
N VAL A 145 -10.96 -1.68 13.94
CA VAL A 145 -11.61 -2.72 13.13
C VAL A 145 -13.11 -2.50 13.02
N LYS A 146 -13.77 -2.07 14.11
CA LYS A 146 -15.19 -1.74 14.08
C LYS A 146 -15.48 -0.56 13.14
N GLU A 147 -14.61 0.44 13.11
CA GLU A 147 -14.75 1.58 12.21
C GLU A 147 -14.48 1.19 10.75
N LEU A 148 -13.46 0.38 10.49
CA LEU A 148 -13.15 -0.15 9.15
C LEU A 148 -14.33 -0.91 8.54
N LYS A 149 -14.98 -1.78 9.32
CA LYS A 149 -16.17 -2.54 8.89
C LYS A 149 -17.37 -1.64 8.51
N ARG A 150 -17.36 -0.37 8.93
CA ARG A 150 -18.41 0.61 8.59
C ARG A 150 -18.03 1.51 7.42
N THR A 151 -16.78 1.44 6.94
CA THR A 151 -16.32 2.22 5.80
C THR A 151 -16.77 1.61 4.47
N SER A 152 -16.80 2.43 3.43
CA SER A 152 -16.96 2.01 2.05
C SER A 152 -15.71 2.38 1.27
N ARG A 153 -15.42 1.69 0.16
CA ARG A 153 -14.32 1.99 -0.78
C ARG A 153 -14.35 3.40 -1.39
N PHE A 154 -15.36 4.20 -1.09
CA PHE A 154 -15.56 5.58 -1.56
C PHE A 154 -15.52 6.60 -0.41
N THR A 155 -15.19 6.19 0.81
CA THR A 155 -15.28 7.02 2.02
C THR A 155 -13.93 7.21 2.67
N ILE A 156 -13.56 8.47 2.90
CA ILE A 156 -12.48 8.87 3.82
C ILE A 156 -13.09 8.93 5.22
N SER A 157 -12.60 8.12 6.16
CA SER A 157 -13.16 8.03 7.51
C SER A 157 -12.25 8.72 8.51
N ALA A 158 -12.62 9.94 8.92
CA ALA A 158 -11.87 10.68 9.94
C ALA A 158 -11.79 9.91 11.28
N ALA A 159 -12.86 9.21 11.66
CA ALA A 159 -12.87 8.38 12.86
C ALA A 159 -11.83 7.26 12.77
N ALA A 160 -11.81 6.52 11.65
CA ALA A 160 -10.85 5.44 11.46
C ALA A 160 -9.41 5.96 11.37
N ILE A 161 -9.17 7.13 10.76
CA ILE A 161 -7.85 7.79 10.75
C ILE A 161 -7.40 8.13 12.17
N GLN A 162 -8.27 8.74 12.98
CA GLN A 162 -7.97 9.07 14.37
C GLN A 162 -7.66 7.82 15.20
N THR A 163 -8.45 6.77 15.03
CA THR A 163 -8.23 5.52 15.75
C THR A 163 -6.97 4.80 15.27
N SER A 164 -6.63 4.82 13.98
CA SER A 164 -5.34 4.34 13.46
C SER A 164 -4.17 5.09 14.10
N ASN A 165 -4.25 6.42 14.21
CA ASN A 165 -3.22 7.22 14.89
C ASN A 165 -3.06 6.81 16.36
N ALA A 166 -4.15 6.54 17.07
CA ALA A 166 -4.09 6.04 18.44
C ALA A 166 -3.36 4.69 18.52
N VAL A 167 -3.67 3.74 17.64
CA VAL A 167 -2.98 2.44 17.58
C VAL A 167 -1.48 2.62 17.33
N ILE A 168 -1.08 3.49 16.38
CA ILE A 168 0.32 3.79 16.08
C ILE A 168 1.03 4.33 17.33
N LYS A 169 0.45 5.33 18.01
CA LYS A 169 1.03 5.95 19.21
C LYS A 169 1.20 4.95 20.35
N PHE A 170 0.18 4.14 20.65
CA PHE A 170 0.26 3.15 21.73
C PHE A 170 1.23 2.01 21.41
N ALA A 171 1.23 1.50 20.16
CA ALA A 171 2.16 0.45 19.75
C ALA A 171 3.61 0.93 19.88
N ARG A 172 3.88 2.15 19.43
CA ARG A 172 5.20 2.78 19.55
C ARG A 172 5.62 2.98 21.00
N PHE A 173 4.73 3.50 21.85
CA PHE A 173 4.96 3.67 23.29
C PHE A 173 5.36 2.36 23.96
N LEU A 174 4.59 1.30 23.73
CA LEU A 174 4.86 -0.02 24.32
C LEU A 174 6.16 -0.64 23.80
N ARG A 175 6.53 -0.39 22.54
CA ARG A 175 7.76 -0.90 21.94
C ARG A 175 9.02 -0.33 22.60
N ILE A 176 8.97 0.91 23.08
CA ILE A 176 10.08 1.60 23.74
C ILE A 176 10.00 1.62 25.27
N ALA A 177 8.88 1.15 25.84
CA ALA A 177 8.70 1.09 27.28
C ALA A 177 9.75 0.16 27.95
N PRO A 178 10.18 0.46 29.18
CA PRO A 178 11.14 -0.35 29.91
C PRO A 178 10.63 -1.77 30.16
#